data_AF-A0A258LAQ6-F1
#
_entry.id   AF-A0A258LAQ6-F1
#
_cell.length_a   1.000
_cell.length_b   1.000
_cell.length_c   1.000
_cell.angle_alpha   90.00
_cell.angle_beta   90.00
_cell.angle_gamma   90.00
#
_symmetry.space_group_name_H-M   'P 1'
#
loop_
_entity.id
_entity.type
_entity.pdbx_description
1 polymer ?
#
loop_
_entity_poly.entity_id
_entity_poly.type
_entity_poly.pdbx_seq_one_letter_code
_entity_poly.pdbx_strand_id
1 'polypeptide(L)' 'MANQIGDFYESYPDQSHAQVDIAEHLNKFWALPMRKQIAQYVGEQGGAGLHQQVQVAIKNHLHL' A
#
# COMPACT_ATOMS: atom_id res chain seq x y z
N MET A 1 1.62 -7.42 -7.46
CA MET A 1 1.65 -7.79 -6.03
C MET A 1 0.96 -6.75 -5.14
N ALA A 2 1.43 -5.50 -5.05
CA ALA A 2 0.76 -4.50 -4.19
C ALA A 2 -0.72 -4.24 -4.57
N ASN A 3 -1.04 -4.12 -5.87
CA ASN A 3 -2.43 -3.99 -6.32
C ASN A 3 -3.27 -5.22 -6.02
N GLN A 4 -2.70 -6.42 -6.05
CA GLN A 4 -3.44 -7.65 -5.72
C GLN A 4 -3.83 -7.71 -4.25
N ILE A 5 -3.03 -7.09 -3.37
CA ILE A 5 -3.44 -6.87 -1.97
C ILE A 5 -4.60 -5.87 -1.95
N GLY A 6 -4.51 -4.77 -2.70
CA GLY A 6 -5.61 -3.80 -2.83
C GLY A 6 -6.92 -4.38 -3.40
N ASP A 7 -6.83 -5.29 -4.38
CA ASP A 7 -7.98 -5.96 -5.00
C ASP A 7 -8.80 -6.74 -3.98
N PHE A 8 -8.12 -7.38 -3.01
CA PHE A 8 -8.79 -8.09 -1.93
C PHE A 8 -9.69 -7.18 -1.08
N TYR A 9 -9.31 -5.91 -0.93
CA TYR A 9 -10.06 -4.93 -0.13
C TYR A 9 -11.02 -4.06 -0.96
N GLU A 10 -11.13 -4.26 -2.27
CA GLU A 10 -12.00 -3.43 -3.12
C GLU A 10 -13.47 -3.49 -2.69
N SER A 11 -13.94 -4.64 -2.19
CA SER A 11 -15.31 -4.81 -1.70
C SER A 11 -15.52 -4.33 -0.26
N TYR A 12 -14.50 -3.81 0.43
CA TYR A 12 -14.63 -3.37 1.81
C TYR A 12 -15.35 -2.01 1.89
N PRO A 13 -16.40 -1.90 2.72
CA PRO A 13 -17.16 -0.64 2.84
C PRO A 13 -16.36 0.46 3.54
N ASP A 14 -15.46 0.09 4.46
CA ASP A 14 -14.57 1.03 5.15
C ASP A 14 -13.21 1.09 4.47
N GLN A 15 -13.05 2.11 3.63
CA GLN A 15 -11.83 2.36 2.87
C GLN A 15 -10.66 2.79 3.75
N SER A 16 -10.92 3.42 4.90
CA SER A 16 -9.86 3.81 5.84
C SER A 16 -9.29 2.58 6.53
N HIS A 17 -10.15 1.66 6.95
CA HIS A 17 -9.73 0.38 7.51
C HIS A 17 -8.94 -0.45 6.50
N ALA A 18 -9.42 -0.52 5.25
CA ALA A 18 -8.71 -1.21 4.16
C ALA A 18 -7.29 -0.66 3.95
N GLN A 19 -7.11 0.67 4.00
CA GLN A 19 -5.78 1.28 3.82
C GLN A 19 -4.80 0.88 4.92
N VAL A 20 -5.27 0.82 6.18
CA VAL A 20 -4.44 0.37 7.31
C VAL A 20 -4.05 -1.09 7.11
N ASP A 21 -5.01 -1.95 6.82
CA ASP A 21 -4.78 -3.39 6.61
C ASP A 21 -3.82 -3.68 5.46
N ILE A 22 -3.93 -2.94 4.34
CA ILE A 22 -3.00 -3.04 3.20
C ILE A 22 -1.57 -2.72 3.67
N ALA A 23 -1.38 -1.63 4.41
CA ALA A 23 -0.06 -1.25 4.89
C ALA A 23 0.49 -2.23 5.94
N GLU A 24 -0.34 -2.75 6.84
CA GLU A 24 0.04 -3.80 7.78
C GLU A 24 0.49 -5.07 7.07
N HIS A 25 -0.22 -5.48 6.02
CA HIS A 25 0.17 -6.62 5.20
C HIS A 25 1.56 -6.41 4.57
N LEU A 26 1.80 -5.24 3.98
CA LEU A 26 3.11 -4.88 3.43
C LEU A 26 4.18 -4.90 4.53
N ASN A 27 3.92 -4.29 5.69
CA ASN A 27 4.87 -4.26 6.81
C ASN A 27 5.22 -5.67 7.32
N LYS A 28 4.26 -6.59 7.36
CA LYS A 28 4.43 -7.94 7.90
C LYS A 28 5.14 -8.88 6.93
N PHE A 29 4.83 -8.78 5.64
CA PHE A 29 5.27 -9.78 4.66
C PHE A 29 6.36 -9.28 3.71
N TRP A 30 6.53 -7.96 3.57
CA TRP A 30 7.56 -7.41 2.69
C TRP A 30 8.84 -7.08 3.45
N ALA A 31 9.96 -7.54 2.91
CA ALA A 31 11.28 -7.17 3.41
C ALA A 31 11.47 -5.64 3.34
N LEU A 32 12.27 -5.10 4.26
CA LEU A 32 12.56 -3.67 4.33
C LEU A 32 12.99 -3.02 3.00
N PRO A 33 13.91 -3.61 2.19
CA PRO A 33 14.28 -3.01 0.91
C PRO A 33 13.11 -2.90 -0.08
N MET A 34 12.19 -3.87 -0.10
CA MET A 34 10.99 -3.80 -0.95
C MET A 34 10.05 -2.68 -0.52
N ARG A 35 9.87 -2.50 0.80
CA ARG A 35 9.07 -1.39 1.34
C ARG A 35 9.66 -0.04 1.00
N LYS A 36 10.98 0.11 1.11
CA LYS A 36 11.68 1.34 0.71
C LYS A 36 11.51 1.63 -0.78
N GLN A 37 11.65 0.62 -1.63
CA GLN A 37 11.48 0.78 -3.08
C GLN A 37 10.06 1.24 -3.44
N ILE A 38 9.03 0.64 -2.86
CA ILE A 38 7.65 1.03 -3.18
C ILE A 38 7.25 2.37 -2.56
N ALA A 39 7.76 2.70 -1.37
CA ALA A 39 7.57 4.03 -0.78
C ALA A 39 8.21 5.12 -1.64
N GLN A 40 9.42 4.88 -2.13
CA GLN A 40 10.12 5.79 -3.05
C GLN A 40 9.34 5.95 -4.35
N TYR A 41 8.88 4.85 -4.96
CA TYR A 41 8.06 4.89 -6.18
C TYR A 41 6.79 5.73 -6.00
N VAL A 42 6.09 5.57 -4.86
CA VAL A 42 4.89 6.34 -4.55
C VAL A 42 5.20 7.81 -4.27
N GLY A 43 6.32 8.11 -3.63
CA GLY A 43 6.76 9.48 -3.33
C GLY A 43 7.22 10.26 -4.56
N GLU A 44 7.98 9.62 -5.46
CA GLU A 44 8.59 10.28 -6.63
C GLU A 44 7.67 10.28 -7.86
N GLN A 45 6.98 9.16 -8.12
CA GLN A 45 6.18 8.97 -9.34
C GLN A 45 4.68 9.02 -9.07
N GLY A 46 4.29 9.41 -7.85
CA GLY A 46 2.89 9.45 -7.42
C GLY A 46 2.23 8.07 -7.34
N GLY A 47 2.96 6.98 -7.54
CA GLY A 47 2.41 5.63 -7.54
C GLY A 47 1.58 5.31 -8.77
N ALA A 48 1.94 5.85 -9.95
CA ALA A 48 1.23 5.60 -11.20
C ALA A 48 0.99 4.09 -11.43
N GLY A 49 -0.23 3.70 -11.80
CA GLY A 49 -0.60 2.29 -11.98
C GLY A 49 -0.90 1.53 -10.68
N LEU A 50 -0.73 2.12 -9.49
CA LEU A 50 -1.22 1.54 -8.24
C LEU A 50 -2.66 1.97 -7.96
N HIS A 51 -3.44 1.12 -7.28
CA HIS A 51 -4.77 1.50 -6.82
C HIS A 51 -4.70 2.66 -5.82
N GLN A 52 -5.69 3.55 -5.86
CA GLN A 52 -5.72 4.74 -4.99
C GLN A 52 -5.59 4.37 -3.51
N GLN A 53 -6.36 3.37 -3.05
CA GLN A 53 -6.25 2.84 -1.68
C GLN A 53 -4.84 2.33 -1.34
N VAL A 54 -4.13 1.71 -2.28
CA VAL A 54 -2.75 1.21 -2.08
C VAL A 54 -1.76 2.38 -1.99
N GLN A 55 -1.93 3.42 -2.82
CA GLN A 55 -1.11 4.63 -2.75
C GLN A 55 -1.29 5.34 -1.40
N VAL A 56 -2.53 5.47 -0.93
CA VAL A 56 -2.84 6.12 0.35
C VAL A 56 -2.31 5.29 1.52
N ALA A 57 -2.49 3.97 1.49
CA ALA A 57 -1.92 3.05 2.46
C ALA A 57 -0.39 3.23 2.58
N ILE A 58 0.30 3.27 1.44
CA ILE A 58 1.76 3.44 1.40
C ILE A 58 2.18 4.79 1.95
N LYS A 59 1.49 5.88 1.60
CA LYS A 59 1.85 7.24 2.05
C LYS A 59 1.63 7.45 3.56
N ASN A 60 0.56 6.87 4.11
CA ASN A 60 0.09 7.23 5.44
C ASN A 60 0.38 6.18 6.52
N HIS A 61 0.59 4.93 6.15
CA HIS A 61 0.62 3.81 7.10
C HIS A 61 1.81 2.83 6.91
N LEU A 62 2.62 2.99 5.87
CA LEU A 62 3.79 2.14 5.66
C LEU A 62 4.94 2.56 6.60
N HIS A 63 5.58 1.58 7.24
CA HIS A 63 6.72 1.80 8.11
C HIS A 63 8.02 1.46 7.37
N LEU A 64 9.12 2.19 7.62
CA LEU A 64 10.43 2.05 6.94
C LEU A 64 11.61 1.93 7.91
#